data_AF-A0A653IDC8-F1
#
_entry.id   AF-A0A653IDC8-F1
#
_cell.length_a   1.000
_cell.length_b   1.000
_cell.length_c   1.000
_cell.angle_alpha   90.00
_cell.angle_beta   90.00
_cell.angle_gamma   90.00
#
_symmetry.space_group_name_H-M   'P 1'
#
loop_
_entity.id
_entity.type
_entity.pdbx_description
1 polymer ?
#
loop_
_entity_poly.entity_id
_entity_poly.type
_entity_poly.pdbx_seq_one_letter_code
_entity_poly.pdbx_strand_id
1 'polypeptide(L)'
;MIRYLSVKKNRKLIVFALTATLVAGASWAAGESMTARSAGDATVFADGRNAFSFPAANLPDEERTRFAIGNSFFKRNWVQAPASTTARDGLGPHFIARSCGGCHVQDGRGKPPEILNRLNSEQPVDLLFRISIPGVGDHHGVVAEPTYGDQLNNAAVDGVKPEGKIRIETTEVRGQYPDGTPYVLQKPSYSFTELAYGPMHPKVMVSPRIAPQVIGLGLLEAIEEKDVLANARQQAEQAGPIKGVPNRVWDAYAKKEMLGRFGWKANVASLAHQTGGAFLGDIGITSSLFPVENCTPSQKDCLQAPNGSDNGEPELSDKLFNEIVFYQAVLAPPARRNVNDVQVLKGQKLFEQAQCAVCHRPAYTTGKVPFPALSSKALEGQEIWPYTDLLLHDMGDGLADNRPDFHANGRQWKTPPLWGIGLIPDVNNHMRLLHDGRANGVEEAILWHGGEAELSKNRFMKFSAEDRAALIRFVESL
;
A
#
# COMPACT_ATOMS: atom_id res chain seq x y z
N MET A 1 -76.71 31.70 32.89
CA MET A 1 -76.20 30.30 32.87
C MET A 1 -76.04 29.89 31.42
N ILE A 2 -74.80 29.58 30.99
CA ILE A 2 -74.39 28.52 30.05
C ILE A 2 -75.09 28.46 28.67
N ARG A 3 -74.46 28.35 27.49
CA ARG A 3 -73.09 28.46 26.94
C ARG A 3 -73.25 28.49 25.41
N TYR A 4 -72.33 29.19 24.76
CA TYR A 4 -72.11 29.23 23.31
C TYR A 4 -71.57 27.90 22.75
N LEU A 5 -71.97 27.55 21.51
CA LEU A 5 -71.20 26.69 20.59
C LEU A 5 -70.88 27.54 19.34
N SER A 6 -69.59 27.78 19.09
CA SER A 6 -69.10 28.43 17.88
C SER A 6 -67.97 27.59 17.29
N VAL A 7 -68.19 27.13 16.05
CA VAL A 7 -67.24 26.35 15.25
C VAL A 7 -66.29 27.34 14.56
N LYS A 8 -65.00 27.34 14.93
CA LYS A 8 -63.95 28.12 14.27
C LYS A 8 -63.35 27.36 13.09
N LYS A 9 -63.28 28.06 11.96
CA LYS A 9 -62.67 27.66 10.69
C LYS A 9 -61.15 27.87 10.76
N ASN A 10 -60.38 26.82 10.50
CA ASN A 10 -58.90 26.83 10.48
C ASN A 10 -58.37 27.66 9.30
N ARG A 11 -57.57 28.70 9.59
CA ARG A 11 -56.63 29.32 8.64
C ARG A 11 -55.23 28.84 9.00
N LYS A 12 -54.60 28.06 8.12
CA LYS A 12 -53.19 27.67 8.24
C LYS A 12 -52.31 28.85 7.80
N LEU A 13 -51.49 29.36 8.71
CA LEU A 13 -50.35 30.23 8.41
C LEU A 13 -49.25 29.34 7.80
N ILE A 14 -48.77 29.69 6.61
CA ILE A 14 -47.56 29.11 6.02
C ILE A 14 -46.39 29.94 6.55
N VAL A 15 -45.60 29.36 7.47
CA VAL A 15 -44.32 29.90 7.91
C VAL A 15 -43.26 29.33 6.96
N PHE A 16 -42.63 30.19 6.16
CA PHE A 16 -41.41 29.85 5.45
C PHE A 16 -40.27 29.75 6.47
N ALA A 17 -39.92 28.54 6.86
CA ALA A 17 -38.68 28.28 7.57
C ALA A 17 -37.55 28.24 6.51
N LEU A 18 -36.75 29.31 6.44
CA LEU A 18 -35.43 29.26 5.81
C LEU A 18 -34.53 28.39 6.70
N THR A 19 -34.48 27.10 6.43
CA THR A 19 -33.41 26.23 6.94
C THR A 19 -32.16 26.51 6.11
N ALA A 20 -31.33 27.44 6.59
CA ALA A 20 -29.95 27.55 6.15
C ALA A 20 -29.25 26.22 6.50
N THR A 21 -29.12 25.36 5.51
CA THR A 21 -28.33 24.14 5.60
C THR A 21 -26.88 24.59 5.60
N LEU A 22 -26.31 24.70 6.80
CA LEU A 22 -24.86 24.78 6.99
C LEU A 22 -24.28 23.47 6.44
N VAL A 23 -23.85 23.51 5.18
CA VAL A 23 -22.91 22.54 4.63
C VAL A 23 -21.64 22.73 5.45
N ALA A 24 -21.46 21.89 6.48
CA ALA A 24 -20.19 21.74 7.16
C ALA A 24 -19.22 21.01 6.21
N GLY A 25 -18.85 21.68 5.11
CA GLY A 25 -17.58 21.40 4.48
C GLY A 25 -16.55 21.81 5.52
N ALA A 26 -15.78 20.83 6.02
CA ALA A 26 -14.54 21.11 6.72
C ALA A 26 -13.64 21.88 5.75
N SER A 27 -13.82 23.20 5.75
CA SER A 27 -12.89 24.15 5.18
C SER A 27 -11.71 24.07 6.12
N TRP A 28 -10.75 23.20 5.81
CA TRP A 28 -9.46 23.20 6.48
C TRP A 28 -8.93 24.61 6.33
N ALA A 29 -8.94 25.36 7.43
CA ALA A 29 -8.59 26.76 7.43
C ALA A 29 -7.13 26.86 6.99
N ALA A 30 -6.91 27.46 5.82
CA ALA A 30 -5.60 27.85 5.34
C ALA A 30 -4.97 28.80 6.37
N GLY A 31 -4.20 28.26 7.31
CA GLY A 31 -3.64 29.02 8.42
C GLY A 31 -2.87 28.23 9.48
N GLU A 32 -2.94 26.91 9.52
CA GLU A 32 -2.19 26.15 10.53
C GLU A 32 -0.75 25.86 10.07
N SER A 33 0.21 26.30 10.89
CA SER A 33 1.58 25.76 10.89
C SER A 33 1.50 24.23 10.84
N MET A 34 2.17 23.60 9.88
CA MET A 34 2.20 22.14 9.82
C MET A 34 2.85 21.60 11.11
N THR A 35 2.18 20.66 11.79
CA THR A 35 2.83 19.92 12.88
C THR A 35 3.95 19.04 12.32
N ALA A 36 5.13 19.03 12.94
CA ALA A 36 6.18 18.08 12.57
C ALA A 36 5.77 16.62 12.87
N ARG A 37 4.77 16.40 13.73
CA ARG A 37 4.35 15.06 14.16
C ARG A 37 3.44 14.40 13.11
N SER A 38 4.02 13.49 12.32
CA SER A 38 3.29 12.70 11.31
C SER A 38 2.36 11.65 11.93
N ALA A 39 2.58 11.27 13.19
CA ALA A 39 1.92 10.16 13.86
C ALA A 39 1.60 10.45 15.33
N GLY A 40 1.28 11.69 15.69
CA GLY A 40 1.04 12.08 17.08
C GLY A 40 2.25 11.76 17.97
N ASP A 41 2.01 11.14 19.12
CA ASP A 41 3.04 10.72 20.06
C ASP A 41 3.82 9.49 19.59
N ALA A 42 3.35 8.78 18.56
CA ALA A 42 4.09 7.69 17.93
C ALA A 42 5.20 8.18 16.97
N THR A 43 5.23 9.48 16.63
CA THR A 43 6.21 10.05 15.69
C THR A 43 7.65 9.92 16.18
N VAL A 44 8.57 9.49 15.31
CA VAL A 44 10.01 9.54 15.58
C VAL A 44 10.68 10.66 14.76
N PHE A 45 11.54 11.45 15.41
CA PHE A 45 12.36 12.46 14.75
C PHE A 45 13.69 11.84 14.30
N ALA A 46 13.61 11.02 13.25
CA ALA A 46 14.78 10.37 12.65
C ALA A 46 14.87 10.72 11.16
N ASP A 47 16.11 10.87 10.69
CA ASP A 47 16.49 11.08 9.30
C ASP A 47 17.56 10.06 8.88
N GLY A 48 18.01 10.18 7.64
CA GLY A 48 19.07 9.33 7.11
C GLY A 48 18.65 7.86 6.94
N ARG A 49 19.66 7.01 6.87
CA ARG A 49 19.53 5.60 6.47
C ARG A 49 18.64 4.74 7.36
N ASN A 50 18.41 5.15 8.61
CA ASN A 50 17.63 4.37 9.59
C ASN A 50 16.26 4.98 9.90
N ALA A 51 15.82 5.99 9.16
CA ALA A 51 14.61 6.76 9.48
C ALA A 51 13.32 5.91 9.58
N PHE A 52 13.30 4.73 8.94
CA PHE A 52 12.15 3.81 8.95
C PHE A 52 12.26 2.65 9.95
N SER A 53 13.35 2.55 10.72
CA SER A 53 13.65 1.36 11.54
C SER A 53 13.40 1.53 13.04
N PHE A 54 12.66 2.56 13.45
CA PHE A 54 12.39 2.84 14.86
C PHE A 54 10.99 2.37 15.28
N PRO A 55 10.83 1.89 16.53
CA PRO A 55 9.50 1.66 17.10
C PRO A 55 8.79 3.00 17.32
N ALA A 56 7.46 2.96 17.41
CA ALA A 56 6.62 4.09 17.84
C ALA A 56 7.24 4.78 19.07
N ALA A 57 7.36 6.11 19.04
CA ALA A 57 8.09 6.82 20.10
C ALA A 57 7.45 6.66 21.49
N ASN A 58 6.13 6.50 21.53
CA ASN A 58 5.34 6.24 22.73
C ASN A 58 5.18 4.74 23.07
N LEU A 59 5.94 3.84 22.44
CA LEU A 59 5.87 2.42 22.73
C LEU A 59 6.34 2.14 24.18
N PRO A 60 5.53 1.44 25.00
CA PRO A 60 5.91 1.04 26.35
C PRO A 60 7.15 0.14 26.38
N ASP A 61 7.92 0.19 27.47
CA ASP A 61 9.18 -0.55 27.59
C ASP A 61 8.99 -2.07 27.54
N GLU A 62 7.87 -2.58 28.09
CA GLU A 62 7.50 -4.00 28.02
C GLU A 62 7.30 -4.50 26.58
N GLU A 63 6.92 -3.59 25.67
CA GLU A 63 6.66 -3.89 24.27
C GLU A 63 7.89 -3.72 23.37
N ARG A 64 8.93 -3.01 23.82
CA ARG A 64 10.20 -2.84 23.07
C ARG A 64 10.92 -4.17 22.83
N THR A 65 10.79 -5.12 23.76
CA THR A 65 11.37 -6.46 23.60
C THR A 65 10.71 -7.21 22.43
N ARG A 66 9.39 -7.13 22.33
CA ARG A 66 8.62 -7.72 21.22
C ARG A 66 9.03 -7.13 19.87
N PHE A 67 9.14 -5.80 19.82
CA PHE A 67 9.65 -5.10 18.64
C PHE A 67 11.03 -5.61 18.20
N ALA A 68 11.98 -5.75 19.14
CA ALA A 68 13.32 -6.24 18.84
C ALA A 68 13.32 -7.70 18.33
N ILE A 69 12.47 -8.55 18.88
CA ILE A 69 12.29 -9.94 18.42
C ILE A 69 11.75 -9.95 17.00
N GLY A 70 10.64 -9.26 16.73
CA GLY A 70 10.03 -9.22 15.40
C GLY A 70 10.98 -8.64 14.34
N ASN A 71 11.70 -7.57 14.66
CA ASN A 71 12.75 -6.98 13.81
C ASN A 71 13.82 -8.02 13.40
N SER A 72 14.26 -8.84 14.36
CA SER A 72 15.27 -9.87 14.14
C SER A 72 14.80 -10.92 13.11
N PHE A 73 13.52 -11.26 13.10
CA PHE A 73 12.96 -12.23 12.15
C PHE A 73 12.55 -11.59 10.82
N PHE A 74 12.11 -10.33 10.83
CA PHE A 74 11.82 -9.58 9.61
C PHE A 74 13.05 -9.41 8.71
N LYS A 75 14.22 -9.12 9.29
CA LYS A 75 15.44 -8.72 8.54
C LYS A 75 16.36 -9.85 8.10
N ARG A 76 16.25 -11.03 8.70
CA ARG A 76 17.25 -12.09 8.53
C ARG A 76 16.69 -13.20 7.66
N ASN A 77 17.56 -13.74 6.82
CA ASN A 77 17.20 -14.79 5.88
C ASN A 77 16.74 -16.07 6.59
N TRP A 78 15.68 -16.65 6.07
CA TRP A 78 15.29 -18.04 6.25
C TRP A 78 16.21 -18.94 5.43
N VAL A 79 16.40 -20.16 5.92
CA VAL A 79 17.29 -21.15 5.33
C VAL A 79 16.46 -22.33 4.83
N GLN A 80 16.87 -22.90 3.71
CA GLN A 80 16.27 -24.11 3.16
C GLN A 80 16.30 -25.24 4.19
N ALA A 81 15.17 -25.95 4.32
CA ALA A 81 15.09 -27.16 5.11
C ALA A 81 15.67 -28.37 4.34
N PRO A 82 16.26 -29.37 5.03
CA PRO A 82 16.57 -29.40 6.46
C PRO A 82 17.81 -28.55 6.79
N ALA A 83 17.78 -27.82 7.91
CA ALA A 83 18.92 -27.03 8.39
C ALA A 83 19.24 -27.33 9.85
N SER A 84 20.49 -27.07 10.26
CA SER A 84 20.90 -27.21 11.67
C SER A 84 20.33 -26.12 12.58
N THR A 85 19.79 -25.04 12.01
CA THR A 85 19.18 -23.92 12.72
C THR A 85 17.66 -24.04 12.75
N THR A 86 17.12 -24.69 13.78
CA THR A 86 15.69 -25.00 13.94
C THR A 86 14.76 -23.81 14.21
N ALA A 87 15.31 -22.60 14.33
CA ALA A 87 14.51 -21.39 14.55
C ALA A 87 14.25 -20.61 13.25
N ARG A 88 14.91 -20.98 12.15
CA ARG A 88 14.93 -20.26 10.86
C ARG A 88 15.04 -21.18 9.65
N ASP A 89 14.85 -22.47 9.87
CA ASP A 89 14.55 -23.42 8.82
C ASP A 89 13.10 -23.22 8.35
N GLY A 90 12.83 -23.57 7.09
CA GLY A 90 11.50 -23.45 6.50
C GLY A 90 11.42 -22.50 5.31
N LEU A 91 12.54 -22.01 4.75
CA LEU A 91 12.45 -21.34 3.44
C LEU A 91 11.78 -22.28 2.44
N GLY A 92 10.64 -21.85 1.89
CA GLY A 92 9.82 -22.70 1.05
C GLY A 92 10.44 -22.99 -0.31
N PRO A 93 9.90 -23.98 -1.04
CA PRO A 93 10.49 -24.47 -2.28
C PRO A 93 10.57 -23.44 -3.39
N HIS A 94 9.58 -22.54 -3.47
CA HIS A 94 9.53 -21.39 -4.35
C HIS A 94 9.44 -20.10 -3.54
N PHE A 95 10.21 -19.09 -3.92
CA PHE A 95 10.22 -17.79 -3.24
C PHE A 95 10.69 -16.68 -4.19
N ILE A 96 10.51 -15.44 -3.74
CA ILE A 96 11.11 -14.23 -4.36
C ILE A 96 12.27 -13.74 -3.50
N ALA A 97 12.08 -13.71 -2.18
CA ALA A 97 13.09 -13.30 -1.23
C ALA A 97 13.18 -14.26 -0.05
N ARG A 98 14.35 -14.28 0.61
CA ARG A 98 14.58 -15.13 1.78
C ARG A 98 14.19 -14.47 3.11
N SER A 99 13.69 -13.24 3.09
CA SER A 99 13.23 -12.51 4.27
C SER A 99 12.34 -11.34 3.84
N CYS A 100 11.49 -10.85 4.74
CA CYS A 100 10.67 -9.67 4.48
C CYS A 100 11.56 -8.46 4.15
N GLY A 101 12.65 -8.28 4.90
CA GLY A 101 13.65 -7.23 4.66
C GLY A 101 14.44 -7.38 3.37
N GLY A 102 14.34 -8.52 2.67
CA GLY A 102 14.90 -8.72 1.34
C GLY A 102 14.17 -7.90 0.28
N CYS A 103 12.84 -7.74 0.39
CA CYS A 103 12.03 -6.88 -0.48
C CYS A 103 11.80 -5.49 0.13
N HIS A 104 11.65 -5.42 1.45
CA HIS A 104 11.40 -4.20 2.22
C HIS A 104 12.71 -3.70 2.87
N VAL A 105 13.69 -3.38 2.02
CA VAL A 105 15.04 -3.03 2.46
C VAL A 105 15.00 -1.88 3.47
N GLN A 106 15.53 -2.13 4.67
CA GLN A 106 15.52 -1.19 5.80
C GLN A 106 14.12 -0.68 6.18
N ASP A 107 13.11 -1.56 6.10
CA ASP A 107 11.70 -1.24 6.36
C ASP A 107 11.11 -0.24 5.35
N GLY A 108 11.90 0.05 4.30
CA GLY A 108 11.64 1.02 3.27
C GLY A 108 11.10 0.40 2.01
N ARG A 109 11.25 1.16 0.93
CA ARG A 109 10.62 0.90 -0.34
C ARG A 109 11.57 0.16 -1.27
N GLY A 110 11.02 -0.78 -2.04
CA GLY A 110 11.75 -1.50 -3.08
C GLY A 110 12.01 -0.68 -4.34
N LYS A 111 12.89 -1.20 -5.21
CA LYS A 111 13.11 -0.69 -6.57
C LYS A 111 13.00 -1.79 -7.64
N PRO A 112 12.60 -1.46 -8.89
CA PRO A 112 12.84 -2.35 -10.01
C PRO A 112 14.35 -2.55 -10.21
N PRO A 113 14.78 -3.66 -10.84
CA PRO A 113 16.17 -3.88 -11.20
C PRO A 113 16.66 -2.79 -12.16
N GLU A 114 17.97 -2.56 -12.18
CA GLU A 114 18.59 -1.63 -13.12
C GLU A 114 18.31 -2.06 -14.57
N ILE A 115 18.00 -1.07 -15.42
CA ILE A 115 17.72 -1.28 -16.84
C ILE A 115 18.92 -0.80 -17.65
N LEU A 116 19.65 -1.72 -18.29
CA LEU A 116 20.76 -1.43 -19.19
C LEU A 116 20.38 -1.82 -20.61
N ASN A 117 20.62 -0.93 -21.59
CA ASN A 117 20.23 -1.15 -22.99
C ASN A 117 18.76 -1.56 -23.15
N ARG A 118 17.86 -0.92 -22.38
CA ARG A 118 16.41 -1.19 -22.34
C ARG A 118 15.99 -2.55 -21.78
N LEU A 119 16.89 -3.31 -21.15
CA LEU A 119 16.60 -4.60 -20.53
C LEU A 119 17.08 -4.65 -19.08
N ASN A 120 16.40 -5.43 -18.23
CA ASN A 120 16.86 -5.67 -16.86
C ASN A 120 18.20 -6.44 -16.83
N SER A 121 19.10 -6.02 -15.94
CA SER A 121 20.38 -6.69 -15.72
C SER A 121 20.30 -7.90 -14.79
N GLU A 122 19.28 -7.95 -13.93
CA GLU A 122 19.10 -8.98 -12.91
C GLU A 122 17.61 -9.34 -12.75
N GLN A 123 17.35 -10.45 -12.05
CA GLN A 123 15.99 -10.85 -11.70
C GLN A 123 15.48 -9.95 -10.56
N PRO A 124 14.23 -9.45 -10.64
CA PRO A 124 13.69 -8.56 -9.63
C PRO A 124 13.45 -9.30 -8.30
N VAL A 125 13.76 -8.64 -7.18
CA VAL A 125 13.42 -9.13 -5.84
C VAL A 125 12.30 -8.27 -5.26
N ASP A 126 12.45 -6.94 -5.28
CA ASP A 126 11.45 -6.05 -4.68
C ASP A 126 10.23 -5.78 -5.58
N LEU A 127 10.28 -6.20 -6.85
CA LEU A 127 9.20 -6.08 -7.82
C LEU A 127 8.66 -7.47 -8.16
N LEU A 128 7.56 -7.84 -7.50
CA LEU A 128 6.89 -9.13 -7.73
C LEU A 128 5.81 -9.02 -8.81
N PHE A 129 5.36 -10.17 -9.29
CA PHE A 129 4.36 -10.27 -10.35
C PHE A 129 3.21 -11.16 -9.92
N ARG A 130 2.06 -10.54 -9.62
CA ARG A 130 0.81 -11.28 -9.43
C ARG A 130 0.28 -11.72 -10.78
N ILE A 131 -0.12 -12.97 -10.86
CA ILE A 131 -0.67 -13.59 -12.07
C ILE A 131 -2.06 -14.16 -11.78
N SER A 132 -2.91 -14.24 -12.79
CA SER A 132 -4.23 -14.86 -12.70
C SER A 132 -4.80 -15.08 -14.09
N ILE A 133 -5.97 -15.70 -14.17
CA ILE A 133 -6.79 -15.74 -15.38
C ILE A 133 -8.13 -15.02 -15.12
N PRO A 134 -8.86 -14.58 -16.17
CA PRO A 134 -10.17 -13.98 -16.00
C PRO A 134 -11.14 -14.90 -15.27
N GLY A 135 -11.85 -14.35 -14.29
CA GLY A 135 -12.84 -15.07 -13.50
C GLY A 135 -12.99 -14.45 -12.12
N VAL A 136 -13.88 -15.03 -11.32
CA VAL A 136 -14.08 -14.70 -9.92
C VAL A 136 -13.81 -15.97 -9.12
N GLY A 137 -12.76 -15.93 -8.30
CA GLY A 137 -12.38 -17.04 -7.42
C GLY A 137 -13.15 -17.03 -6.12
N ASP A 138 -12.67 -17.84 -5.17
CA ASP A 138 -13.26 -17.94 -3.84
C ASP A 138 -13.27 -16.58 -3.13
N HIS A 139 -14.38 -16.31 -2.42
CA HIS A 139 -14.60 -15.05 -1.71
C HIS A 139 -14.38 -13.78 -2.57
N HIS A 140 -14.77 -13.83 -3.84
CA HIS A 140 -14.55 -12.75 -4.82
C HIS A 140 -13.09 -12.48 -5.16
N GLY A 141 -12.16 -13.35 -4.76
CA GLY A 141 -10.75 -13.25 -5.10
C GLY A 141 -10.46 -13.52 -6.58
N VAL A 142 -9.17 -13.61 -6.88
CA VAL A 142 -8.69 -13.92 -8.23
C VAL A 142 -8.78 -15.42 -8.53
N VAL A 143 -8.87 -15.78 -9.80
CA VAL A 143 -8.65 -17.17 -10.25
C VAL A 143 -7.17 -17.32 -10.57
N ALA A 144 -6.45 -18.12 -9.77
CA ALA A 144 -5.03 -18.39 -9.97
C ALA A 144 -4.74 -18.92 -11.38
N GLU A 145 -3.55 -18.60 -11.90
CA GLU A 145 -3.04 -19.23 -13.11
C GLU A 145 -2.81 -20.73 -12.83
N PRO A 146 -3.31 -21.66 -13.67
CA PRO A 146 -3.37 -23.08 -13.32
C PRO A 146 -2.01 -23.79 -13.20
N THR A 147 -0.94 -23.22 -13.72
CA THR A 147 0.41 -23.81 -13.73
C THR A 147 1.31 -23.19 -12.67
N TYR A 148 1.17 -21.89 -12.44
CA TYR A 148 2.08 -21.05 -11.64
C TYR A 148 1.39 -20.37 -10.44
N GLY A 149 0.12 -20.65 -10.18
CA GLY A 149 -0.58 -20.06 -9.03
C GLY A 149 -0.95 -18.59 -9.24
N ASP A 150 -1.00 -17.80 -8.17
CA ASP A 150 -1.43 -16.39 -8.22
C ASP A 150 -0.26 -15.38 -8.20
N GLN A 151 0.98 -15.87 -8.15
CA GLN A 151 2.21 -15.10 -8.14
C GLN A 151 3.33 -15.90 -8.80
N LEU A 152 4.17 -15.25 -9.62
CA LEU A 152 5.36 -15.88 -10.18
C LEU A 152 6.56 -15.74 -9.22
N ASN A 153 7.15 -16.86 -8.83
CA ASN A 153 8.34 -16.99 -8.00
C ASN A 153 9.58 -17.29 -8.86
N ASN A 154 10.49 -16.33 -8.92
CA ASN A 154 11.68 -16.39 -9.78
C ASN A 154 12.93 -17.00 -9.10
N ALA A 155 12.79 -17.48 -7.87
CA ALA A 155 13.81 -18.24 -7.16
C ALA A 155 13.23 -19.51 -6.53
N ALA A 156 14.12 -20.46 -6.26
CA ALA A 156 13.78 -21.75 -5.67
C ALA A 156 14.93 -22.28 -4.82
N VAL A 157 14.63 -23.26 -3.99
CA VAL A 157 15.62 -24.02 -3.21
C VAL A 157 16.36 -25.05 -4.06
N ASP A 158 17.45 -25.61 -3.54
CA ASP A 158 18.20 -26.66 -4.23
C ASP A 158 17.31 -27.87 -4.50
N GLY A 159 17.29 -28.33 -5.75
CA GLY A 159 16.46 -29.47 -6.20
C GLY A 159 15.10 -29.08 -6.77
N VAL A 160 14.70 -27.80 -6.66
CA VAL A 160 13.46 -27.27 -7.26
C VAL A 160 13.82 -26.25 -8.34
N LYS A 161 13.11 -26.27 -9.47
CA LYS A 161 13.32 -25.26 -10.51
C LYS A 161 12.60 -23.96 -10.15
N PRO A 162 13.23 -22.79 -10.30
CA PRO A 162 12.49 -21.52 -10.30
C PRO A 162 11.38 -21.55 -11.35
N GLU A 163 10.25 -20.90 -11.08
CA GLU A 163 9.09 -20.98 -11.96
C GLU A 163 9.34 -20.38 -13.36
N GLY A 164 10.17 -19.33 -13.40
CA GLY A 164 10.66 -18.72 -14.62
C GLY A 164 11.49 -17.48 -14.36
N LYS A 165 11.86 -16.80 -15.43
CA LYS A 165 12.58 -15.52 -15.40
C LYS A 165 11.70 -14.38 -15.89
N ILE A 166 11.81 -13.23 -15.23
CA ILE A 166 11.20 -11.98 -15.63
C ILE A 166 12.14 -11.22 -16.58
N ARG A 167 11.56 -10.76 -17.68
CA ARG A 167 12.17 -9.84 -18.64
C ARG A 167 11.40 -8.53 -18.63
N ILE A 168 12.09 -7.46 -18.28
CA ILE A 168 11.56 -6.09 -18.23
C ILE A 168 12.20 -5.30 -19.36
N GLU A 169 11.36 -4.80 -20.26
CA GLU A 169 11.75 -3.84 -21.28
C GLU A 169 11.22 -2.46 -20.92
N THR A 170 11.91 -1.39 -21.32
CA THR A 170 11.42 -0.04 -21.07
C THR A 170 11.46 0.81 -22.34
N THR A 171 10.41 1.59 -22.53
CA THR A 171 10.26 2.57 -23.62
C THR A 171 10.08 3.97 -23.07
N GLU A 172 10.61 4.96 -23.77
CA GLU A 172 10.44 6.37 -23.39
C GLU A 172 9.09 6.91 -23.86
N VAL A 173 8.43 7.66 -22.99
CA VAL A 173 7.25 8.46 -23.31
C VAL A 173 7.64 9.93 -23.18
N ARG A 174 7.68 10.64 -24.29
CA ARG A 174 8.10 12.04 -24.35
C ARG A 174 6.88 12.96 -24.31
N GLY A 175 6.99 14.07 -23.60
CA GLY A 175 5.96 15.09 -23.55
C GLY A 175 6.55 16.48 -23.26
N GLN A 176 5.67 17.47 -23.16
CA GLN A 176 6.05 18.85 -22.84
C GLN A 176 5.02 19.48 -21.90
N TYR A 177 5.49 20.37 -21.04
CA TYR A 177 4.66 21.30 -20.28
C TYR A 177 4.04 22.35 -21.21
N PRO A 178 2.94 23.02 -20.80
CA PRO A 178 2.33 24.11 -21.57
C PRO A 178 3.28 25.29 -21.87
N ASP A 179 4.33 25.46 -21.06
CA ASP A 179 5.40 26.45 -21.26
C ASP A 179 6.48 26.01 -22.27
N GLY A 180 6.36 24.80 -22.84
CA GLY A 180 7.30 24.22 -23.80
C GLY A 180 8.44 23.40 -23.17
N THR A 181 8.56 23.36 -21.84
CA THR A 181 9.59 22.57 -21.16
C THR A 181 9.37 21.08 -21.44
N PRO A 182 10.36 20.34 -21.99
CA PRO A 182 10.21 18.92 -22.28
C PRO A 182 10.35 18.05 -21.03
N TYR A 183 9.70 16.88 -21.05
CA TYR A 183 9.91 15.81 -20.08
C TYR A 183 9.95 14.44 -20.77
N VAL A 184 10.51 13.45 -20.09
CA VAL A 184 10.58 12.05 -20.54
C VAL A 184 10.19 11.13 -19.38
N LEU A 185 9.26 10.22 -19.62
CA LEU A 185 8.83 9.19 -18.68
C LEU A 185 9.28 7.81 -19.17
N GLN A 186 9.42 6.87 -18.25
CA GLN A 186 9.75 5.47 -18.56
C GLN A 186 8.49 4.60 -18.47
N LYS A 187 8.16 3.90 -19.56
CA LYS A 187 7.05 2.93 -19.64
C LYS A 187 7.61 1.51 -19.73
N PRO A 188 7.50 0.71 -18.65
CA PRO A 188 7.95 -0.67 -18.66
C PRO A 188 6.94 -1.59 -19.38
N SER A 189 7.45 -2.70 -19.93
CA SER A 189 6.70 -3.85 -20.41
C SER A 189 7.32 -5.13 -19.87
N TYR A 190 6.47 -6.09 -19.53
CA TYR A 190 6.86 -7.28 -18.79
C TYR A 190 6.58 -8.55 -19.59
N SER A 191 7.51 -9.49 -19.57
CA SER A 191 7.35 -10.81 -20.15
C SER A 191 8.05 -11.85 -19.30
N PHE A 192 7.61 -13.11 -19.44
CA PHE A 192 8.18 -14.24 -18.73
C PHE A 192 8.89 -15.17 -19.70
N THR A 193 10.05 -15.66 -19.30
CA THR A 193 10.94 -16.50 -20.10
C THR A 193 11.41 -17.68 -19.26
N GLU A 194 11.95 -18.73 -19.91
CA GLU A 194 12.48 -19.92 -19.20
C GLU A 194 11.48 -20.55 -18.21
N LEU A 195 10.20 -20.57 -18.59
CA LEU A 195 9.11 -21.16 -17.80
C LEU A 195 9.34 -22.66 -17.56
N ALA A 196 9.48 -23.07 -16.29
CA ALA A 196 9.96 -24.40 -15.93
C ALA A 196 8.89 -25.50 -15.99
N TYR A 197 7.61 -25.13 -15.96
CA TYR A 197 6.48 -26.05 -15.77
C TYR A 197 5.49 -26.06 -16.95
N GLY A 198 5.91 -25.52 -18.10
CA GLY A 198 5.10 -25.43 -19.31
C GLY A 198 4.56 -24.03 -19.60
N PRO A 199 3.77 -23.86 -20.67
CA PRO A 199 3.23 -22.56 -21.02
C PRO A 199 2.20 -22.08 -19.98
N MET A 200 2.20 -20.77 -19.72
CA MET A 200 1.09 -20.14 -19.00
C MET A 200 -0.22 -20.23 -19.82
N HIS A 201 -1.35 -20.16 -19.13
CA HIS A 201 -2.66 -20.06 -19.73
C HIS A 201 -2.72 -18.86 -20.71
N PRO A 202 -3.34 -19.00 -21.90
CA PRO A 202 -3.31 -17.96 -22.95
C PRO A 202 -4.02 -16.65 -22.59
N LYS A 203 -4.79 -16.64 -21.49
CA LYS A 203 -5.45 -15.46 -20.95
C LYS A 203 -4.81 -14.97 -19.64
N VAL A 204 -3.54 -15.30 -19.39
CA VAL A 204 -2.85 -14.82 -18.18
C VAL A 204 -2.90 -13.30 -18.11
N MET A 205 -3.25 -12.79 -16.93
CA MET A 205 -3.22 -11.37 -16.57
C MET A 205 -2.10 -11.15 -15.58
N VAL A 206 -1.40 -10.02 -15.69
CA VAL A 206 -0.17 -9.76 -14.93
C VAL A 206 -0.28 -8.40 -14.23
N SER A 207 0.08 -8.35 -12.95
CA SER A 207 0.11 -7.14 -12.14
C SER A 207 1.46 -7.01 -11.45
N PRO A 208 2.37 -6.14 -11.94
CA PRO A 208 3.62 -5.83 -11.26
C PRO A 208 3.36 -5.08 -9.96
N ARG A 209 4.01 -5.46 -8.86
CA ARG A 209 3.84 -4.86 -7.54
C ARG A 209 5.17 -4.68 -6.86
N ILE A 210 5.53 -3.44 -6.59
CA ILE A 210 6.75 -3.11 -5.90
C ILE A 210 6.54 -3.10 -4.39
N ALA A 211 7.50 -3.60 -3.63
CA ALA A 211 7.44 -3.62 -2.17
C ALA A 211 7.29 -2.18 -1.62
N PRO A 212 6.16 -1.84 -0.94
CA PRO A 212 6.00 -0.55 -0.30
C PRO A 212 6.86 -0.46 0.98
N GLN A 213 7.16 0.75 1.44
CA GLN A 213 7.65 0.94 2.81
C GLN A 213 6.61 0.47 3.85
N VAL A 214 7.06 -0.01 4.99
CA VAL A 214 6.21 -0.67 6.01
C VAL A 214 6.03 0.15 7.30
N ILE A 215 6.39 1.44 7.26
CA ILE A 215 6.19 2.35 8.38
C ILE A 215 4.71 2.75 8.59
N GLY A 216 4.29 2.82 9.86
CA GLY A 216 2.98 3.31 10.27
C GLY A 216 1.79 2.41 9.92
N LEU A 217 2.02 1.17 9.50
CA LEU A 217 0.93 0.31 9.03
C LEU A 217 -0.10 0.01 10.13
N GLY A 218 0.32 -0.14 11.40
CA GLY A 218 -0.62 -0.33 12.51
C GLY A 218 -1.50 0.90 12.78
N LEU A 219 -0.98 2.11 12.54
CA LEU A 219 -1.77 3.34 12.61
C LEU A 219 -2.79 3.40 11.48
N LEU A 220 -2.45 2.95 10.26
CA LEU A 220 -3.40 2.85 9.14
C LEU A 220 -4.45 1.77 9.38
N GLU A 221 -4.08 0.66 10.03
CA GLU A 221 -5.01 -0.40 10.44
C GLU A 221 -6.02 0.13 11.47
N ALA A 222 -5.58 1.03 12.36
CA ALA A 222 -6.41 1.67 13.38
C ALA A 222 -7.33 2.79 12.86
N ILE A 223 -7.22 3.21 11.58
CA ILE A 223 -8.19 4.15 10.99
C ILE A 223 -9.57 3.48 10.94
N GLU A 224 -10.59 4.08 11.54
CA GLU A 224 -11.92 3.46 11.59
C GLU A 224 -12.52 3.35 10.18
N GLU A 225 -13.19 2.22 9.90
CA GLU A 225 -13.83 1.98 8.60
C GLU A 225 -14.83 3.10 8.23
N LYS A 226 -15.55 3.62 9.23
CA LYS A 226 -16.53 4.70 9.02
C LYS A 226 -15.91 5.96 8.39
N ASP A 227 -14.63 6.24 8.67
CA ASP A 227 -13.93 7.43 8.19
C ASP A 227 -13.52 7.25 6.72
N VAL A 228 -13.02 6.06 6.36
CA VAL A 228 -12.73 5.72 4.95
C VAL A 228 -14.02 5.73 4.11
N LEU A 229 -15.11 5.16 4.64
CA LEU A 229 -16.41 5.20 3.97
C LEU A 229 -17.00 6.62 3.89
N ALA A 230 -16.71 7.49 4.86
CA ALA A 230 -17.12 8.89 4.81
C ALA A 230 -16.40 9.63 3.68
N ASN A 231 -15.10 9.38 3.47
CA ASN A 231 -14.36 9.94 2.34
C ASN A 231 -14.99 9.52 1.01
N ALA A 232 -15.32 8.23 0.84
CA ALA A 232 -15.94 7.74 -0.39
C ALA A 232 -17.30 8.41 -0.66
N ARG A 233 -18.14 8.56 0.37
CA ARG A 233 -19.42 9.29 0.25
C ARG A 233 -19.22 10.76 -0.12
N GLN A 234 -18.28 11.44 0.55
CA GLN A 234 -17.97 12.83 0.27
C GLN A 234 -17.47 13.02 -1.16
N GLN A 235 -16.56 12.17 -1.63
CA GLN A 235 -16.07 12.22 -3.01
C GLN A 235 -17.21 11.91 -4.01
N ALA A 236 -18.09 10.95 -3.71
CA ALA A 236 -19.26 10.65 -4.54
C ALA A 236 -20.21 11.85 -4.70
N GLU A 237 -20.38 12.67 -3.67
CA GLU A 237 -21.21 13.89 -3.67
C GLU A 237 -20.53 15.10 -4.31
N GLN A 238 -19.19 15.15 -4.34
CA GLN A 238 -18.44 16.26 -4.95
C GLN A 238 -18.63 16.33 -6.47
N ALA A 239 -18.62 17.54 -7.03
CA ALA A 239 -18.56 17.69 -8.48
C ALA A 239 -17.15 17.32 -9.00
N GLY A 240 -17.08 16.65 -10.15
CA GLY A 240 -15.81 16.29 -10.78
C GLY A 240 -15.56 14.78 -10.83
N PRO A 241 -14.38 14.37 -11.36
CA PRO A 241 -14.12 12.99 -11.71
C PRO A 241 -13.64 12.12 -10.53
N ILE A 242 -13.18 12.70 -9.43
CA ILE A 242 -12.63 11.93 -8.29
C ILE A 242 -13.78 11.24 -7.54
N LYS A 243 -13.79 9.90 -7.58
CA LYS A 243 -14.85 9.02 -7.10
C LYS A 243 -14.24 7.74 -6.51
N GLY A 244 -13.41 7.91 -5.47
CA GLY A 244 -12.77 6.81 -4.79
C GLY A 244 -13.78 5.79 -4.24
N VAL A 245 -13.46 4.51 -4.37
CA VAL A 245 -14.30 3.41 -3.90
C VAL A 245 -13.53 2.49 -2.96
N PRO A 246 -14.17 1.94 -1.91
CA PRO A 246 -13.52 0.95 -1.05
C PRO A 246 -13.39 -0.38 -1.76
N ASN A 247 -12.30 -1.12 -1.51
CA ASN A 247 -12.26 -2.55 -1.81
C ASN A 247 -12.82 -3.34 -0.61
N ARG A 248 -13.53 -4.44 -0.91
CA ARG A 248 -14.04 -5.37 0.09
C ARG A 248 -13.36 -6.72 -0.12
N VAL A 249 -12.73 -7.22 0.93
CA VAL A 249 -11.82 -8.36 0.81
C VAL A 249 -12.02 -9.33 1.97
N TRP A 250 -11.88 -10.61 1.69
CA TRP A 250 -11.89 -11.63 2.74
C TRP A 250 -10.68 -11.48 3.64
N ASP A 251 -10.87 -11.54 4.95
CA ASP A 251 -9.80 -11.58 5.92
C ASP A 251 -9.76 -12.94 6.65
N ALA A 252 -8.67 -13.68 6.49
CA ALA A 252 -8.53 -15.02 7.07
C ALA A 252 -8.54 -15.00 8.61
N TYR A 253 -7.97 -13.96 9.23
CA TYR A 253 -7.87 -13.84 10.69
C TYR A 253 -9.18 -13.37 11.30
N ALA A 254 -9.88 -12.43 10.66
CA ALA A 254 -11.20 -12.00 11.09
C ALA A 254 -12.33 -12.96 10.67
N LYS A 255 -12.05 -13.88 9.73
CA LYS A 255 -12.99 -14.85 9.14
C LYS A 255 -14.25 -14.19 8.57
N LYS A 256 -14.08 -13.03 7.94
CA LYS A 256 -15.15 -12.26 7.32
C LYS A 256 -14.60 -11.31 6.27
N GLU A 257 -15.49 -10.79 5.45
CA GLU A 257 -15.18 -9.66 4.57
C GLU A 257 -14.95 -8.39 5.41
N MET A 258 -13.92 -7.63 5.03
CA MET A 258 -13.51 -6.39 5.68
C MET A 258 -13.15 -5.33 4.64
N LEU A 259 -13.04 -4.07 5.07
CA LEU A 259 -12.46 -3.00 4.26
C LEU A 259 -11.00 -3.33 3.95
N GLY A 260 -10.65 -3.30 2.66
CA GLY A 260 -9.28 -3.40 2.18
C GLY A 260 -8.43 -2.17 2.53
N ARG A 261 -7.19 -2.38 2.96
CA ARG A 261 -6.27 -1.32 3.44
C ARG A 261 -4.85 -1.46 2.91
N PHE A 262 -4.39 -2.70 2.76
CA PHE A 262 -3.02 -3.05 2.40
C PHE A 262 -2.95 -3.63 0.99
N GLY A 263 -1.74 -3.69 0.45
CA GLY A 263 -1.50 -3.98 -0.95
C GLY A 263 -1.84 -2.80 -1.88
N TRP A 264 -1.43 -2.91 -3.15
CA TRP A 264 -1.59 -1.85 -4.15
C TRP A 264 -3.03 -1.64 -4.59
N LYS A 265 -3.88 -2.65 -4.44
CA LYS A 265 -5.31 -2.59 -4.78
C LYS A 265 -6.21 -2.69 -3.55
N ALA A 266 -5.70 -2.31 -2.37
CA ALA A 266 -6.41 -2.52 -1.11
C ALA A 266 -6.91 -3.97 -0.98
N ASN A 267 -6.13 -4.94 -1.47
CA ASN A 267 -6.55 -6.31 -1.66
C ASN A 267 -6.38 -7.17 -0.39
N VAL A 268 -5.99 -6.55 0.73
CA VAL A 268 -5.86 -7.18 2.05
C VAL A 268 -6.35 -6.21 3.13
N ALA A 269 -7.07 -6.72 4.14
CA ALA A 269 -7.70 -5.90 5.17
C ALA A 269 -6.85 -5.70 6.42
N SER A 270 -6.14 -6.73 6.89
CA SER A 270 -5.34 -6.70 8.11
C SER A 270 -3.85 -6.91 7.86
N LEU A 271 -3.03 -6.42 8.80
CA LEU A 271 -1.60 -6.71 8.84
C LEU A 271 -1.34 -8.20 8.98
N ALA A 272 -2.10 -8.90 9.82
CA ALA A 272 -1.97 -10.34 10.01
C ALA A 272 -2.18 -11.10 8.68
N HIS A 273 -3.26 -10.80 7.94
CA HIS A 273 -3.46 -11.41 6.64
C HIS A 273 -2.32 -11.06 5.67
N GLN A 274 -1.92 -9.79 5.60
CA GLN A 274 -0.85 -9.38 4.68
C GLN A 274 0.46 -10.13 4.98
N THR A 275 0.81 -10.29 6.25
CA THR A 275 2.03 -10.97 6.68
C THR A 275 1.96 -12.46 6.41
N GLY A 276 0.82 -13.12 6.71
CA GLY A 276 0.65 -14.56 6.42
C GLY A 276 0.70 -14.86 4.92
N GLY A 277 0.02 -14.03 4.11
CA GLY A 277 0.05 -14.15 2.66
C GLY A 277 1.42 -13.86 2.04
N ALA A 278 2.19 -12.92 2.60
CA ALA A 278 3.56 -12.64 2.17
C ALA A 278 4.53 -13.76 2.57
N PHE A 279 4.38 -14.35 3.75
CA PHE A 279 5.17 -15.53 4.14
C PHE A 279 4.97 -16.67 3.14
N LEU A 280 3.73 -17.02 2.83
CA LEU A 280 3.43 -18.09 1.88
C LEU A 280 3.84 -17.72 0.44
N GLY A 281 3.43 -16.55 -0.04
CA GLY A 281 3.59 -16.16 -1.45
C GLY A 281 5.01 -15.73 -1.80
N ASP A 282 5.69 -15.00 -0.92
CA ASP A 282 6.94 -14.31 -1.24
C ASP A 282 8.18 -15.03 -0.70
N ILE A 283 8.02 -15.82 0.38
CA ILE A 283 9.10 -16.57 1.06
C ILE A 283 8.85 -18.10 1.01
N GLY A 284 7.62 -18.54 0.74
CA GLY A 284 7.24 -19.96 0.69
C GLY A 284 7.01 -20.60 2.06
N ILE A 285 6.84 -19.83 3.13
CA ILE A 285 6.67 -20.35 4.49
C ILE A 285 5.19 -20.47 4.85
N THR A 286 4.80 -21.64 5.33
CA THR A 286 3.46 -21.93 5.83
C THR A 286 3.20 -21.35 7.23
N SER A 287 1.95 -21.02 7.52
CA SER A 287 1.47 -20.58 8.84
C SER A 287 0.12 -21.19 9.16
N SER A 288 -0.36 -21.06 10.40
CA SER A 288 -1.62 -21.69 10.87
C SER A 288 -2.86 -21.38 10.02
N LEU A 289 -2.94 -20.19 9.41
CA LEU A 289 -4.04 -19.83 8.50
C LEU A 289 -3.70 -19.95 7.02
N PHE A 290 -2.45 -20.24 6.69
CA PHE A 290 -1.95 -20.51 5.34
C PHE A 290 -1.07 -21.77 5.36
N PRO A 291 -1.64 -22.97 5.63
CA PRO A 291 -0.85 -24.16 5.97
C PRO A 291 -0.44 -24.99 4.75
N VAL A 292 -0.84 -24.59 3.54
CA VAL A 292 -0.58 -25.35 2.32
C VAL A 292 0.49 -24.63 1.51
N GLU A 293 1.54 -25.36 1.14
CA GLU A 293 2.62 -24.90 0.26
C GLU A 293 2.06 -24.29 -1.03
N ASN A 294 2.72 -23.24 -1.52
CA ASN A 294 2.32 -22.57 -2.75
C ASN A 294 2.82 -23.31 -4.02
N CYS A 295 2.68 -24.64 -4.04
CA CYS A 295 2.99 -25.49 -5.18
C CYS A 295 1.72 -25.89 -5.92
N THR A 296 1.69 -25.77 -7.24
CA THR A 296 0.60 -26.27 -8.07
C THR A 296 0.77 -27.77 -8.39
N PRO A 297 -0.30 -28.47 -8.81
CA PRO A 297 -0.20 -29.86 -9.25
C PRO A 297 0.80 -30.10 -10.41
N SER A 298 1.12 -29.06 -11.18
CA SER A 298 2.11 -29.13 -12.28
C SER A 298 3.56 -29.13 -11.76
N GLN A 299 3.79 -28.65 -10.54
CA GLN A 299 5.11 -28.43 -9.95
C GLN A 299 5.52 -29.61 -9.06
N LYS A 300 5.82 -30.75 -9.68
CA LYS A 300 6.09 -32.01 -8.97
C LYS A 300 7.33 -31.98 -8.09
N ASP A 301 8.38 -31.28 -8.50
CA ASP A 301 9.61 -31.10 -7.71
C ASP A 301 9.35 -30.22 -6.48
N CYS A 302 8.56 -29.16 -6.61
CA CYS A 302 8.08 -28.33 -5.50
C CYS A 302 7.30 -29.16 -4.48
N LEU A 303 6.30 -29.93 -4.93
CA LEU A 303 5.49 -30.80 -4.07
C LEU A 303 6.29 -31.91 -3.36
N GLN A 304 7.46 -32.27 -3.89
CA GLN A 304 8.35 -33.29 -3.33
C GLN A 304 9.50 -32.70 -2.49
N ALA A 305 9.65 -31.37 -2.49
CA ALA A 305 10.71 -30.70 -1.79
C ALA A 305 10.56 -30.90 -0.27
N PRO A 306 11.66 -31.09 0.48
CA PRO A 306 11.62 -31.02 1.92
C PRO A 306 11.15 -29.63 2.35
N ASN A 307 10.25 -29.55 3.33
CA ASN A 307 9.87 -28.32 3.98
C ASN A 307 10.29 -28.32 5.45
N GLY A 308 10.15 -27.19 6.12
CA GLY A 308 10.51 -27.07 7.55
C GLY A 308 9.40 -27.57 8.50
N SER A 309 8.38 -28.28 7.99
CA SER A 309 7.28 -28.75 8.82
C SER A 309 7.75 -29.84 9.79
N ASP A 310 7.42 -29.69 11.07
CA ASP A 310 7.64 -30.72 12.08
C ASP A 310 6.31 -31.45 12.31
N ASN A 311 6.26 -32.74 11.97
CA ASN A 311 5.06 -33.59 12.07
C ASN A 311 3.82 -33.07 11.33
N GLY A 312 4.01 -32.28 10.26
CA GLY A 312 2.93 -31.71 9.47
C GLY A 312 2.33 -30.41 10.03
N GLU A 313 2.92 -29.85 11.10
CA GLU A 313 2.60 -28.50 11.56
C GLU A 313 3.24 -27.43 10.65
N PRO A 314 2.61 -26.26 10.49
CA PRO A 314 3.19 -25.16 9.72
C PRO A 314 4.57 -24.74 10.24
N GLU A 315 5.44 -24.33 9.31
CA GLU A 315 6.83 -23.93 9.59
C GLU A 315 6.91 -22.73 10.54
N LEU A 316 5.98 -21.77 10.39
CA LEU A 316 5.94 -20.58 11.20
C LEU A 316 4.98 -20.74 12.38
N SER A 317 5.55 -20.90 13.59
CA SER A 317 4.75 -20.91 14.83
C SER A 317 3.97 -19.61 15.05
N ASP A 318 2.77 -19.71 15.62
CA ASP A 318 1.93 -18.55 15.96
C ASP A 318 2.64 -17.53 16.85
N LYS A 319 3.45 -17.99 17.80
CA LYS A 319 4.22 -17.10 18.67
C LYS A 319 5.14 -16.22 17.85
N LEU A 320 5.91 -16.81 16.93
CA LEU A 320 6.84 -16.07 16.11
C LEU A 320 6.11 -15.16 15.12
N PHE A 321 5.07 -15.68 14.46
CA PHE A 321 4.20 -14.90 13.59
C PHE A 321 3.69 -13.63 14.29
N ASN A 322 3.21 -13.74 15.53
CA ASN A 322 2.68 -12.63 16.30
C ASN A 322 3.73 -11.55 16.59
N GLU A 323 4.99 -11.91 16.86
CA GLU A 323 6.04 -10.91 17.09
C GLU A 323 6.42 -10.16 15.81
N ILE A 324 6.34 -10.82 14.64
CA ILE A 324 6.62 -10.20 13.34
C ILE A 324 5.51 -9.22 12.96
N VAL A 325 4.24 -9.63 13.12
CA VAL A 325 3.09 -8.73 12.91
C VAL A 325 3.15 -7.55 13.88
N PHE A 326 3.47 -7.80 15.16
CA PHE A 326 3.63 -6.75 16.16
C PHE A 326 4.73 -5.74 15.77
N TYR A 327 5.88 -6.23 15.31
CA TYR A 327 6.96 -5.37 14.81
C TYR A 327 6.46 -4.44 13.68
N GLN A 328 5.80 -5.00 12.67
CA GLN A 328 5.26 -4.22 11.55
C GLN A 328 4.18 -3.22 12.00
N ALA A 329 3.35 -3.59 12.97
CA ALA A 329 2.30 -2.73 13.48
C ALA A 329 2.87 -1.46 14.14
N VAL A 330 3.98 -1.58 14.88
CA VAL A 330 4.53 -0.50 15.70
C VAL A 330 5.74 0.22 15.08
N LEU A 331 6.05 0.00 13.80
CA LEU A 331 7.06 0.79 13.09
C LEU A 331 6.60 2.25 12.96
N ALA A 332 7.42 3.18 13.45
CA ALA A 332 7.06 4.59 13.52
C ALA A 332 7.15 5.30 12.16
N PRO A 333 6.17 6.13 11.80
CA PRO A 333 6.36 7.17 10.80
C PRO A 333 7.39 8.21 11.28
N PRO A 334 8.32 8.63 10.41
CA PRO A 334 9.23 9.72 10.72
C PRO A 334 8.47 11.07 10.73
N ALA A 335 9.02 12.05 11.44
CA ALA A 335 8.52 13.41 11.47
C ALA A 335 8.57 14.09 10.09
N ARG A 336 7.58 14.95 9.81
CA ARG A 336 7.63 15.88 8.68
C ARG A 336 8.80 16.84 8.84
N ARG A 337 9.46 17.15 7.74
CA ARG A 337 10.66 18.00 7.70
C ARG A 337 10.28 19.41 7.25
N ASN A 338 11.08 20.40 7.61
CA ASN A 338 10.98 21.77 7.07
C ASN A 338 9.59 22.42 7.19
N VAL A 339 8.86 22.15 8.27
CA VAL A 339 7.43 22.56 8.42
C VAL A 339 7.19 24.07 8.46
N ASN A 340 8.23 24.87 8.72
CA ASN A 340 8.19 26.33 8.72
C ASN A 340 8.83 26.96 7.46
N ASP A 341 9.33 26.15 6.53
CA ASP A 341 9.93 26.65 5.29
C ASP A 341 8.86 27.26 4.37
N VAL A 342 9.12 28.47 3.88
CA VAL A 342 8.16 29.23 3.08
C VAL A 342 7.79 28.55 1.76
N GLN A 343 8.72 27.80 1.15
CA GLN A 343 8.47 27.05 -0.07
C GLN A 343 7.67 25.78 0.20
N VAL A 344 7.90 25.11 1.33
CA VAL A 344 7.11 23.95 1.76
C VAL A 344 5.66 24.37 2.03
N LEU A 345 5.44 25.47 2.76
CA LEU A 345 4.09 26.00 3.04
C LEU A 345 3.38 26.45 1.75
N LYS A 346 4.13 27.03 0.79
CA LYS A 346 3.61 27.36 -0.53
C LYS A 346 3.22 26.09 -1.30
N GLY A 347 4.08 25.07 -1.27
CA GLY A 347 3.86 23.78 -1.91
C GLY A 347 2.61 23.06 -1.39
N GLN A 348 2.37 23.09 -0.08
CA GLN A 348 1.15 22.54 0.53
C GLN A 348 -0.11 23.22 -0.03
N LYS A 349 -0.11 24.55 -0.13
CA LYS A 349 -1.24 25.28 -0.72
C LYS A 349 -1.45 24.90 -2.19
N LEU A 350 -0.36 24.76 -2.95
CA LEU A 350 -0.42 24.32 -4.35
C LEU A 350 -0.94 22.88 -4.47
N PHE A 351 -0.59 21.99 -3.53
CA PHE A 351 -1.09 20.62 -3.46
C PHE A 351 -2.62 20.57 -3.25
N GLU A 352 -3.15 21.42 -2.38
CA GLU A 352 -4.59 21.60 -2.18
C GLU A 352 -5.27 22.23 -3.40
N GLN A 353 -4.67 23.28 -3.99
CA GLN A 353 -5.18 23.94 -5.20
C GLN A 353 -5.22 23.00 -6.41
N ALA A 354 -4.23 22.12 -6.52
CA ALA A 354 -4.21 21.07 -7.54
C ALA A 354 -5.27 19.97 -7.29
N GLN A 355 -5.91 19.94 -6.12
CA GLN A 355 -6.84 18.91 -5.65
C GLN A 355 -6.18 17.56 -5.36
N CYS A 356 -4.87 17.54 -5.10
CA CYS A 356 -4.17 16.32 -4.69
C CYS A 356 -4.68 15.80 -3.34
N ALA A 357 -5.01 16.72 -2.42
CA ALA A 357 -5.48 16.41 -1.07
C ALA A 357 -6.87 15.73 -1.00
N VAL A 358 -7.60 15.63 -2.13
CA VAL A 358 -8.89 14.93 -2.17
C VAL A 358 -8.69 13.42 -2.05
N CYS A 359 -7.70 12.86 -2.75
CA CYS A 359 -7.29 11.45 -2.64
C CYS A 359 -6.21 11.29 -1.56
N HIS A 360 -5.18 12.13 -1.59
CA HIS A 360 -4.12 12.16 -0.58
C HIS A 360 -4.56 12.92 0.67
N ARG A 361 -5.63 12.42 1.29
CA ARG A 361 -6.27 13.03 2.45
C ARG A 361 -5.26 13.21 3.58
N PRO A 362 -5.05 14.44 4.09
CA PRO A 362 -3.94 14.71 5.01
C PRO A 362 -3.96 13.88 6.29
N ALA A 363 -5.08 13.86 7.02
CA ALA A 363 -5.07 13.47 8.43
C ALA A 363 -6.25 12.60 8.88
N TYR A 364 -6.02 11.83 9.94
CA TYR A 364 -7.02 11.03 10.67
C TYR A 364 -6.77 11.10 12.17
N THR A 365 -7.78 10.72 12.94
CA THR A 365 -7.59 10.26 14.32
C THR A 365 -7.77 8.75 14.33
N THR A 366 -6.78 8.01 14.84
CA THR A 366 -6.85 6.55 14.91
C THR A 366 -7.86 6.12 15.98
N GLY A 367 -8.65 5.09 15.66
CA GLY A 367 -9.55 4.43 16.60
C GLY A 367 -8.83 3.32 17.38
N LYS A 368 -9.58 2.25 17.68
CA LYS A 368 -9.05 1.06 18.34
C LYS A 368 -8.31 0.16 17.35
N VAL A 369 -7.24 -0.49 17.80
CA VAL A 369 -6.56 -1.50 16.98
C VAL A 369 -7.45 -2.75 16.86
N PRO A 370 -7.65 -3.31 15.64
CA PRO A 370 -8.58 -4.41 15.45
C PRO A 370 -8.08 -5.76 16.00
N PHE A 371 -6.75 -5.94 16.09
CA PHE A 371 -6.12 -7.14 16.63
C PHE A 371 -5.18 -6.81 17.80
N PRO A 372 -5.69 -6.58 19.02
CA PRO A 372 -4.89 -6.08 20.15
C PRO A 372 -3.69 -6.96 20.53
N ALA A 373 -3.76 -8.28 20.34
CA ALA A 373 -2.64 -9.18 20.62
C ALA A 373 -1.46 -9.01 19.64
N LEU A 374 -1.74 -8.50 18.44
CA LEU A 374 -0.80 -8.34 17.33
C LEU A 374 -0.35 -6.88 17.15
N SER A 375 -0.79 -5.98 18.03
CA SER A 375 -0.57 -4.54 17.93
C SER A 375 -0.41 -3.93 19.32
N SER A 376 -0.38 -2.60 19.41
CA SER A 376 -0.20 -1.86 20.66
C SER A 376 -1.30 -0.81 20.86
N LYS A 377 -1.74 -0.62 22.11
CA LYS A 377 -2.63 0.48 22.48
C LYS A 377 -1.99 1.86 22.31
N ALA A 378 -0.66 1.93 22.20
CA ALA A 378 0.06 3.17 21.91
C ALA A 378 -0.32 3.77 20.55
N LEU A 379 -0.92 2.97 19.66
CA LEU A 379 -1.38 3.41 18.33
C LEU A 379 -2.82 3.95 18.35
N GLU A 380 -3.54 3.87 19.46
CA GLU A 380 -4.93 4.35 19.57
C GLU A 380 -4.97 5.85 19.89
N GLY A 381 -6.01 6.55 19.40
CA GLY A 381 -6.23 7.97 19.69
C GLY A 381 -5.17 8.95 19.17
N GLN A 382 -4.29 8.52 18.26
CA GLN A 382 -3.26 9.35 17.63
C GLN A 382 -3.85 10.23 16.53
N GLU A 383 -3.47 11.50 16.51
CA GLU A 383 -3.66 12.35 15.33
C GLU A 383 -2.52 12.09 14.34
N ILE A 384 -2.85 11.53 13.18
CA ILE A 384 -1.88 11.08 12.19
C ILE A 384 -2.05 11.84 10.88
N TRP A 385 -0.96 11.98 10.13
CA TRP A 385 -0.89 12.73 8.86
C TRP A 385 -0.34 11.86 7.71
N PRO A 386 -1.04 10.78 7.30
CA PRO A 386 -0.51 9.84 6.33
C PRO A 386 -0.68 10.26 4.87
N TYR A 387 -1.51 11.26 4.55
CA TYR A 387 -1.79 11.70 3.17
C TYR A 387 -2.30 10.57 2.25
N THR A 388 -3.36 9.90 2.68
CA THR A 388 -4.06 8.84 1.92
C THR A 388 -5.51 8.78 2.36
N ASP A 389 -6.43 8.49 1.46
CA ASP A 389 -7.82 8.18 1.80
C ASP A 389 -8.09 6.67 1.95
N LEU A 390 -7.10 5.84 1.63
CA LEU A 390 -7.17 4.37 1.52
C LEU A 390 -8.18 3.84 0.48
N LEU A 391 -8.68 4.69 -0.42
CA LEU A 391 -9.64 4.31 -1.45
C LEU A 391 -8.94 3.92 -2.75
N LEU A 392 -9.67 3.18 -3.59
CA LEU A 392 -9.30 2.88 -4.96
C LEU A 392 -9.74 4.00 -5.91
N HIS A 393 -8.84 4.43 -6.77
CA HIS A 393 -9.11 5.42 -7.83
C HIS A 393 -8.73 4.88 -9.19
N ASP A 394 -9.53 5.18 -10.23
CA ASP A 394 -9.10 4.95 -11.61
C ASP A 394 -7.94 5.90 -11.96
N MET A 395 -6.76 5.34 -12.21
CA MET A 395 -5.55 6.09 -12.51
C MET A 395 -5.22 6.18 -14.00
N GLY A 396 -6.15 5.80 -14.87
CA GLY A 396 -6.01 5.88 -16.32
C GLY A 396 -5.29 4.69 -16.97
N ASP A 397 -5.35 4.63 -18.31
CA ASP A 397 -4.71 3.57 -19.11
C ASP A 397 -3.18 3.55 -18.96
N GLY A 398 -2.58 4.69 -18.64
CA GLY A 398 -1.13 4.79 -18.41
C GLY A 398 -0.65 3.89 -17.28
N LEU A 399 -1.48 3.68 -16.25
CA LEU A 399 -1.17 2.86 -15.08
C LEU A 399 -2.02 1.59 -14.97
N ALA A 400 -2.78 1.23 -16.01
CA ALA A 400 -3.62 0.03 -15.97
C ALA A 400 -2.78 -1.25 -16.05
N ASP A 401 -3.02 -2.20 -15.15
CA ASP A 401 -2.51 -3.58 -15.22
C ASP A 401 -3.52 -4.55 -15.86
N ASN A 402 -4.76 -4.10 -16.08
CA ASN A 402 -5.88 -4.87 -16.63
C ASN A 402 -6.24 -6.15 -15.84
N ARG A 403 -5.69 -6.33 -14.62
CA ARG A 403 -5.94 -7.48 -13.76
C ARG A 403 -6.89 -7.08 -12.62
N PRO A 404 -8.10 -7.67 -12.51
CA PRO A 404 -8.96 -7.45 -11.36
C PRO A 404 -8.34 -8.06 -10.09
N ASP A 405 -8.68 -7.50 -8.94
CA ASP A 405 -8.29 -8.00 -7.62
C ASP A 405 -9.36 -7.65 -6.58
N PHE A 406 -10.20 -8.64 -6.25
CA PHE A 406 -11.49 -8.42 -5.60
C PHE A 406 -12.36 -7.43 -6.39
N HIS A 407 -12.88 -6.39 -5.75
CA HIS A 407 -13.70 -5.37 -6.41
C HIS A 407 -12.86 -4.32 -7.17
N ALA A 408 -11.53 -4.33 -7.04
CA ALA A 408 -10.66 -3.46 -7.81
C ALA A 408 -10.58 -3.93 -9.27
N ASN A 409 -10.84 -3.03 -10.21
CA ASN A 409 -10.61 -3.31 -11.62
C ASN A 409 -9.14 -3.08 -12.03
N GLY A 410 -8.82 -3.33 -13.30
CA GLY A 410 -7.46 -3.21 -13.85
C GLY A 410 -6.87 -1.80 -13.92
N ARG A 411 -7.67 -0.76 -13.70
CA ARG A 411 -7.26 0.66 -13.74
C ARG A 411 -7.19 1.29 -12.34
N GLN A 412 -7.70 0.56 -11.34
CA GLN A 412 -7.88 1.05 -10.00
C GLN A 412 -6.68 0.72 -9.11
N TRP A 413 -6.19 1.75 -8.40
CA TRP A 413 -5.11 1.64 -7.44
C TRP A 413 -5.48 2.35 -6.14
N LYS A 414 -5.03 1.79 -5.02
CA LYS A 414 -5.19 2.39 -3.70
C LYS A 414 -4.28 3.60 -3.58
N THR A 415 -4.79 4.73 -3.07
CA THR A 415 -3.94 5.86 -2.70
C THR A 415 -2.90 5.42 -1.65
N PRO A 416 -1.58 5.42 -1.94
CA PRO A 416 -0.57 5.09 -0.93
C PRO A 416 -0.37 6.27 0.05
N PRO A 417 -0.06 6.01 1.33
CA PRO A 417 0.35 7.08 2.25
C PRO A 417 1.65 7.75 1.76
N LEU A 418 1.77 9.07 1.94
CA LEU A 418 2.95 9.85 1.53
C LEU A 418 3.93 10.14 2.67
N TRP A 419 3.62 9.80 3.92
CA TRP A 419 4.56 10.03 5.02
C TRP A 419 5.91 9.32 4.77
N GLY A 420 7.03 9.97 5.09
CA GLY A 420 8.37 9.45 4.84
C GLY A 420 8.78 9.36 3.36
N ILE A 421 7.96 9.78 2.39
CA ILE A 421 8.28 9.67 0.96
C ILE A 421 9.61 10.36 0.61
N GLY A 422 9.90 11.51 1.22
CA GLY A 422 11.15 12.24 0.96
C GLY A 422 12.39 11.64 1.62
N LEU A 423 12.25 10.59 2.43
CA LEU A 423 13.37 9.87 3.04
C LEU A 423 13.75 8.60 2.26
N ILE A 424 13.00 8.23 1.22
CA ILE A 424 13.34 7.08 0.36
C ILE A 424 14.77 7.20 -0.21
N PRO A 425 15.26 8.37 -0.67
CA PRO A 425 16.64 8.50 -1.13
C PRO A 425 17.66 8.18 -0.02
N ASP A 426 17.41 8.61 1.20
CA ASP A 426 18.31 8.42 2.33
C ASP A 426 18.32 6.96 2.83
N VAL A 427 17.16 6.31 2.83
CA VAL A 427 16.97 4.93 3.34
C VAL A 427 17.30 3.88 2.28
N ASN A 428 16.88 4.10 1.03
CA ASN A 428 16.91 3.09 -0.02
C ASN A 428 17.81 3.46 -1.22
N ASN A 429 18.43 4.65 -1.22
CA ASN A 429 19.34 5.12 -2.28
C ASN A 429 18.70 5.17 -3.68
N HIS A 430 17.41 5.55 -3.74
CA HIS A 430 16.67 5.77 -4.99
C HIS A 430 15.42 6.63 -4.76
N MET A 431 14.66 6.94 -5.81
CA MET A 431 13.34 7.57 -5.70
C MET A 431 12.30 6.96 -6.68
N ARG A 432 12.24 5.62 -6.72
CA ARG A 432 11.34 4.88 -7.62
C ARG A 432 9.92 4.84 -7.05
N LEU A 433 8.94 5.45 -7.71
CA LEU A 433 7.55 5.60 -7.24
C LEU A 433 6.54 4.86 -8.14
N LEU A 434 5.27 4.82 -7.72
CA LEU A 434 4.14 4.08 -8.33
C LEU A 434 4.18 2.56 -8.11
N HIS A 435 3.12 1.86 -8.53
CA HIS A 435 2.89 0.44 -8.19
C HIS A 435 3.98 -0.51 -8.71
N ASP A 436 4.71 -0.12 -9.74
CA ASP A 436 5.78 -0.91 -10.36
C ASP A 436 7.15 -0.21 -10.32
N GLY A 437 7.23 0.92 -9.61
CA GLY A 437 8.46 1.70 -9.50
C GLY A 437 8.88 2.40 -10.78
N ARG A 438 8.00 2.62 -11.78
CA ARG A 438 8.39 3.24 -13.06
C ARG A 438 8.83 4.70 -12.98
N ALA A 439 8.27 5.47 -12.03
CA ALA A 439 8.53 6.89 -11.92
C ALA A 439 9.80 7.15 -11.11
N ASN A 440 10.67 8.03 -11.60
CA ASN A 440 11.84 8.52 -10.89
C ASN A 440 11.56 9.90 -10.29
N GLY A 441 11.12 9.95 -9.03
CA GLY A 441 10.77 11.19 -8.36
C GLY A 441 9.28 11.56 -8.43
N VAL A 442 8.92 12.56 -7.62
CA VAL A 442 7.54 13.03 -7.45
C VAL A 442 6.99 13.62 -8.75
N GLU A 443 7.81 14.34 -9.51
CA GLU A 443 7.40 14.97 -10.77
C GLU A 443 6.94 13.91 -11.80
N GLU A 444 7.76 12.89 -12.07
CA GLU A 444 7.38 11.81 -12.97
C GLU A 444 6.14 11.07 -12.48
N ALA A 445 6.02 10.85 -11.17
CA ALA A 445 4.85 10.21 -10.59
C ALA A 445 3.58 11.02 -10.88
N ILE A 446 3.59 12.35 -10.69
CA ILE A 446 2.46 13.23 -11.01
C ILE A 446 2.13 13.17 -12.51
N LEU A 447 3.14 13.18 -13.39
CA LEU A 447 2.92 13.13 -14.84
C LEU A 447 2.30 11.82 -15.32
N TRP A 448 2.50 10.73 -14.59
CA TRP A 448 1.83 9.44 -14.83
C TRP A 448 0.38 9.38 -14.39
N HIS A 449 -0.10 10.31 -13.55
CA HIS A 449 -1.48 10.31 -13.10
C HIS A 449 -2.43 10.55 -14.27
N GLY A 450 -3.43 9.68 -14.42
CA GLY A 450 -4.53 9.84 -15.37
C GLY A 450 -5.86 9.55 -14.70
N GLY A 451 -6.88 9.21 -15.51
CA GLY A 451 -8.20 8.84 -14.99
C GLY A 451 -8.80 9.94 -14.11
N GLU A 452 -9.14 9.61 -12.88
CA GLU A 452 -9.70 10.53 -11.89
C GLU A 452 -8.74 11.68 -11.53
N ALA A 453 -7.43 11.42 -11.58
CA ALA A 453 -6.39 12.39 -11.22
C ALA A 453 -5.93 13.26 -12.41
N GLU A 454 -6.50 13.08 -13.61
CA GLU A 454 -6.11 13.80 -14.83
C GLU A 454 -6.21 15.32 -14.65
N LEU A 455 -7.27 15.82 -13.99
CA LEU A 455 -7.41 17.24 -13.72
C LEU A 455 -6.35 17.76 -12.75
N SER A 456 -5.96 16.96 -11.76
CA SER A 456 -4.93 17.33 -10.79
C SER A 456 -3.56 17.42 -11.44
N LYS A 457 -3.19 16.43 -12.27
CA LYS A 457 -1.98 16.49 -13.13
C LYS A 457 -2.00 17.74 -14.00
N ASN A 458 -3.11 18.01 -14.69
CA ASN A 458 -3.20 19.16 -15.61
C ASN A 458 -3.10 20.51 -14.90
N ARG A 459 -3.51 20.61 -13.62
CA ARG A 459 -3.27 21.81 -12.80
C ARG A 459 -1.80 21.96 -12.47
N PHE A 460 -1.15 20.88 -11.99
CA PHE A 460 0.29 20.88 -11.73
C PHE A 460 1.10 21.29 -12.97
N MET A 461 0.77 20.74 -14.14
CA MET A 461 1.48 21.08 -15.39
C MET A 461 1.35 22.56 -15.77
N LYS A 462 0.28 23.25 -15.36
CA LYS A 462 0.05 24.68 -15.65
C LYS A 462 0.72 25.62 -14.66
N PHE A 463 1.21 25.13 -13.52
CA PHE A 463 1.96 25.93 -12.57
C PHE A 463 3.30 26.39 -13.18
N SER A 464 3.86 27.50 -12.69
CA SER A 464 5.21 27.92 -13.08
C SER A 464 6.24 26.88 -12.63
N ALA A 465 7.46 26.93 -13.17
CA ALA A 465 8.53 26.03 -12.75
C ALA A 465 8.81 26.13 -11.24
N GLU A 466 8.77 27.34 -10.66
CA GLU A 466 8.95 27.58 -9.23
C GLU A 466 7.80 27.00 -8.40
N ASP A 467 6.56 27.12 -8.88
CA ASP A 467 5.39 26.56 -8.20
C ASP A 467 5.40 25.02 -8.26
N ARG A 468 5.76 24.42 -9.40
CA ARG A 468 5.96 22.97 -9.52
C ARG A 468 7.02 22.48 -8.53
N ALA A 469 8.17 23.17 -8.47
CA ALA A 469 9.23 22.85 -7.52
C ALA A 469 8.80 23.00 -6.05
N ALA A 470 7.99 24.01 -5.72
CA ALA A 470 7.46 24.18 -4.37
C ALA A 470 6.52 23.03 -3.97
N LEU A 471 5.60 22.62 -4.86
CA LEU A 471 4.73 21.47 -4.62
C LEU A 471 5.53 20.18 -4.42
N ILE A 472 6.52 19.93 -5.29
CA ILE A 472 7.41 18.77 -5.16
C ILE A 472 8.13 18.80 -3.81
N ARG A 473 8.71 19.94 -3.44
CA ARG A 473 9.39 20.13 -2.14
C ARG A 473 8.47 19.88 -0.95
N PHE A 474 7.19 20.25 -1.04
CA PHE A 474 6.22 19.90 -0.01
C PHE A 474 6.04 18.39 0.10
N VAL A 475 5.83 17.67 -1.01
CA VAL A 475 5.68 16.21 -0.98
C VAL A 475 6.95 15.55 -0.43
N GLU A 476 8.13 16.01 -0.85
CA GLU A 476 9.43 15.53 -0.36
C GLU A 476 9.72 15.95 1.11
N SER A 477 8.94 16.85 1.68
CA SER A 477 9.02 17.17 3.11
C SER A 477 8.27 16.18 4.01
N LEU A 478 7.38 15.37 3.43
CA LEU A 478 6.54 14.40 4.13
C LEU A 478 7.30 13.16 4.63
#